data_AF-G9KTA2-F1
#
_entry.id   AF-G9KTA2-F1
#
_cell.length_a   1.000
_cell.length_b   1.000
_cell.length_c   1.000
_cell.angle_alpha   90.00
_cell.angle_beta   90.00
_cell.angle_gamma   90.00
#
_symmetry.space_group_name_H-M   'P 1'
#
loop_
_entity.id
_entity.type
_entity.pdbx_description
1 polymer ?
#
loop_
_entity_poly.entity_id
_entity_poly.type
_entity_poly.pdbx_seq_one_letter_code
_entity_poly.pdbx_strand_id
1 'polypeptide(L)'
;GTNGTLHNVSVLLLEASTNQTVTAKYLLTNQSQGTLEFECFYFKEAGDYWFTMALEVAHNGTQVSHWEQRAFLKVEWPVFHIDLNRTSKAAEGTFQVGLFTHQPLCSFPTGQPDILVDVIFTNSLPEARTSPGQPLEIRTSKRTELSQGQWLQFGCAPVGPEAYVTVVLKLFGRDSVITSTGPIDLAQKFGYKLVMAPELTCESGVEVTVFPPLCIFIQGVITVFKEAPRRPGERTIQLAENSLTLGERRTVFNCTLFDMGRNKYCFDFGIPSRSHFSTKERECMLIQRNIALQQTWGLWQPWSQCSTTCGDGVRERRRVCLTSFPSRPGCPGMSSETSLCSLEECAALQPSSASPLQPQGPGKSNNVVTVTGISLCLFIIVATVLITLWRKFGRAPKCSTPARHSSIHS
;
A
#
# COMPACT_ATOMS: atom_id res chain seq x y z
N GLY A 1 -60.85 49.07 46.84
CA GLY A 1 -61.07 49.17 45.39
C GLY A 1 -60.56 47.90 44.75
N THR A 2 -61.49 47.11 44.21
CA THR A 2 -61.34 46.09 43.15
C THR A 2 -60.07 45.22 43.12
N ASN A 3 -60.27 43.96 43.53
CA ASN A 3 -59.43 42.80 43.25
C ASN A 3 -59.00 42.78 41.78
N GLY A 4 -57.71 42.97 41.51
CA GLY A 4 -57.13 42.68 40.20
C GLY A 4 -57.12 41.17 39.98
N THR A 5 -57.88 40.71 39.01
CA THR A 5 -57.82 39.34 38.50
C THR A 5 -56.40 39.06 37.99
N LEU A 6 -55.67 38.17 38.67
CA LEU A 6 -54.37 37.67 38.21
C LEU A 6 -54.57 36.97 36.86
N HIS A 7 -54.13 37.61 35.78
CA HIS A 7 -54.11 37.01 34.44
C HIS A 7 -52.79 36.25 34.25
N ASN A 8 -52.81 34.93 34.43
CA ASN A 8 -51.67 34.10 34.07
C ASN A 8 -51.58 34.04 32.54
N VAL A 9 -50.68 34.84 31.96
CA VAL A 9 -50.34 34.77 30.54
C VAL A 9 -49.34 33.65 30.36
N SER A 10 -49.63 32.73 29.44
CA SER A 10 -48.71 31.64 29.07
C SER A 10 -48.25 31.81 27.62
N VAL A 11 -47.04 31.32 27.34
CA VAL A 11 -46.54 31.15 25.97
C VAL A 11 -46.38 29.65 25.73
N LEU A 12 -47.11 29.16 24.74
CA LEU A 12 -47.07 27.78 24.28
C LEU A 12 -46.06 27.67 23.14
N LEU A 13 -45.18 26.67 23.22
CA LEU A 13 -44.35 26.24 22.10
C LEU A 13 -45.07 25.09 21.38
N LEU A 14 -45.37 25.27 20.10
CA LEU A 14 -46.09 24.32 19.26
C LEU A 14 -45.21 23.88 18.09
N GLU A 15 -45.26 22.60 17.74
CA GLU A 15 -44.70 22.10 16.47
C GLU A 15 -45.66 22.45 15.32
N ALA A 16 -45.17 23.07 14.24
CA ALA A 16 -46.02 23.61 13.18
C ALA A 16 -46.73 22.55 12.34
N SER A 17 -46.10 21.39 12.14
CA SER A 17 -46.63 20.30 11.31
C SER A 17 -47.78 19.58 11.98
N THR A 18 -47.71 19.39 13.30
CA THR A 18 -48.68 18.63 14.09
C THR A 18 -49.62 19.51 14.91
N ASN A 19 -49.31 20.81 15.07
CA ASN A 19 -49.92 21.71 16.05
C ASN A 19 -49.89 21.15 17.50
N GLN A 20 -48.98 20.23 17.78
CA GLN A 20 -48.85 19.64 19.11
C GLN A 20 -48.08 20.59 20.04
N THR A 21 -48.59 20.78 21.27
CA THR A 21 -47.89 21.56 22.29
C THR A 21 -46.69 20.79 22.82
N VAL A 22 -45.50 21.36 22.62
CA VAL A 22 -44.23 20.81 23.10
C VAL A 22 -44.03 21.16 24.58
N THR A 23 -44.24 22.42 24.94
CA THR A 23 -44.16 22.90 26.34
C THR A 23 -44.88 24.24 26.49
N ALA A 24 -45.14 24.64 27.74
CA ALA A 24 -45.76 25.91 28.10
C ALA A 24 -44.93 26.58 29.19
N LYS A 25 -44.66 27.88 29.04
CA LYS A 25 -44.06 28.71 30.10
C LYS A 25 -44.98 29.86 30.46
N TYR A 26 -44.96 30.26 31.73
CA TYR A 26 -45.87 31.25 32.28
C TYR A 26 -45.12 32.54 32.62
N LEU A 27 -45.72 33.67 32.27
CA LEU A 27 -45.26 35.00 32.70
C LEU A 27 -45.79 35.28 34.11
N LEU A 28 -44.94 35.88 34.95
CA LEU A 28 -45.32 36.32 36.29
C LEU A 28 -46.29 37.50 36.20
N THR A 29 -47.40 37.38 36.91
CA THR A 29 -48.61 38.22 36.83
C THR A 29 -48.44 39.69 37.23
N ASN A 30 -47.31 40.05 37.83
CA ASN A 30 -47.06 41.41 38.34
C ASN A 30 -46.17 42.26 37.42
N GLN A 31 -45.82 41.79 36.22
CA GLN A 31 -44.98 42.53 35.28
C GLN A 31 -45.70 42.72 33.94
N SER A 32 -45.70 43.95 33.42
CA SER A 32 -46.25 44.29 32.10
C SER A 32 -45.35 43.85 30.93
N GLN A 33 -44.10 43.52 31.22
CA GLN A 33 -43.10 43.02 30.28
C GLN A 33 -42.24 41.97 30.97
N GLY A 34 -41.90 40.90 30.26
CA GLY A 34 -40.99 39.87 30.74
C GLY A 34 -40.33 39.14 29.57
N THR A 35 -39.27 38.41 29.88
CA THR A 35 -38.57 37.55 28.93
C THR A 35 -38.79 36.10 29.34
N LEU A 36 -39.24 35.27 28.39
CA LEU A 36 -39.32 33.83 28.56
C LEU A 36 -38.22 33.19 27.72
N GLU A 37 -37.36 32.41 28.37
CA GLU A 37 -36.35 31.62 27.70
C GLU A 37 -36.87 30.20 27.55
N PHE A 38 -36.77 29.62 26.34
CA PHE A 38 -37.06 28.22 26.09
C PHE A 38 -35.75 27.48 25.87
N GLU A 39 -35.50 26.46 26.68
CA GLU A 39 -34.28 25.67 26.58
C GLU A 39 -34.27 24.87 25.28
N CYS A 40 -33.11 24.74 24.66
CA CYS A 40 -33.05 24.19 23.30
C CYS A 40 -33.33 22.68 23.22
N PHE A 41 -33.29 21.95 24.35
CA PHE A 41 -33.64 20.53 24.40
C PHE A 41 -35.12 20.23 24.09
N TYR A 42 -35.99 21.26 24.08
CA TYR A 42 -37.37 21.09 23.60
C TYR A 42 -37.45 20.86 22.10
N PHE A 43 -36.43 21.28 21.34
CA PHE A 43 -36.35 21.08 19.90
C PHE A 43 -35.60 19.79 19.60
N LYS A 44 -36.31 18.66 19.65
CA LYS A 44 -35.74 17.35 19.35
C LYS A 44 -35.50 17.13 17.86
N GLU A 45 -36.12 17.95 17.01
CA GLU A 45 -36.12 17.80 15.56
C GLU A 45 -36.04 19.15 14.85
N ALA A 46 -35.40 19.15 13.68
CA ALA A 46 -35.50 20.26 12.74
C ALA A 46 -36.91 20.36 12.16
N GLY A 47 -37.38 21.59 12.02
CA GLY A 47 -38.72 21.88 11.56
C GLY A 47 -39.16 23.28 11.96
N ASP A 48 -40.42 23.53 11.72
CA ASP A 48 -41.04 24.81 11.99
C ASP A 48 -41.78 24.77 13.32
N TYR A 49 -41.60 25.80 14.14
CA TYR A 49 -42.21 25.92 15.46
C TYR A 49 -42.90 27.27 15.62
N TRP A 50 -44.00 27.28 16.36
CA TRP A 50 -44.75 28.48 16.70
C TRP A 50 -44.70 28.74 18.20
N PHE A 51 -44.48 30.00 18.56
CA PHE A 51 -44.76 30.50 19.90
C PHE A 51 -46.10 31.21 19.87
N THR A 52 -47.06 30.73 20.65
CA THR A 52 -48.38 31.34 20.75
C THR A 52 -48.65 31.78 22.17
N MET A 53 -49.04 33.03 22.33
CA MET A 53 -49.50 33.51 23.63
C MET A 53 -50.92 32.97 23.88
N ALA A 54 -51.18 32.45 25.08
CA ALA A 54 -52.50 31.98 25.50
C ALA A 54 -52.88 32.58 26.87
N LEU A 55 -54.11 33.10 26.98
CA LEU A 55 -54.70 33.59 28.23
C LEU A 55 -55.47 32.47 28.91
N GLU A 56 -55.13 32.17 30.16
CA GLU A 56 -56.05 31.39 31.00
C GLU A 56 -57.06 32.34 31.65
N VAL A 57 -58.32 32.25 31.22
CA VAL A 57 -59.45 32.94 31.87
C VAL A 57 -60.02 32.01 32.93
N ALA A 58 -59.68 32.25 34.20
CA ALA A 58 -60.28 31.55 35.32
C ALA A 58 -61.69 32.12 35.62
N HIS A 59 -62.72 31.59 34.95
CA HIS A 59 -64.00 31.22 35.57
C HIS A 59 -65.00 30.66 34.54
N ASN A 60 -65.58 29.51 34.88
CA ASN A 60 -66.77 28.86 34.32
C ASN A 60 -67.01 29.03 32.81
N GLY A 61 -66.44 28.10 32.03
CA GLY A 61 -66.97 27.70 30.73
C GLY A 61 -66.50 28.54 29.56
N THR A 62 -65.58 27.94 28.79
CA THR A 62 -65.38 28.18 27.35
C THR A 62 -65.17 29.63 26.90
N GLN A 63 -63.92 30.10 26.94
CA GLN A 63 -63.21 30.63 25.77
C GLN A 63 -61.78 31.01 26.14
N VAL A 64 -60.81 30.25 25.64
CA VAL A 64 -59.43 30.74 25.49
C VAL A 64 -59.49 31.77 24.37
N SER A 65 -59.39 33.05 24.68
CA SER A 65 -59.19 34.09 23.68
C SER A 65 -57.78 33.91 23.11
N HIS A 66 -57.68 33.13 22.04
CA HIS A 66 -56.43 32.90 21.31
C HIS A 66 -56.08 34.22 20.61
N TRP A 67 -55.22 35.05 21.19
CA TRP A 67 -54.69 36.17 20.44
C TRP A 67 -53.82 35.58 19.31
N GLU A 68 -54.06 35.99 18.08
CA GLU A 68 -53.43 35.43 16.87
C GLU A 68 -51.95 35.80 16.71
N GLN A 69 -51.34 36.42 17.71
CA GLN A 69 -49.92 36.78 17.67
C GLN A 69 -49.06 35.52 17.81
N ARG A 70 -48.66 34.96 16.67
CA ARG A 70 -47.73 33.82 16.59
C ARG A 70 -46.34 34.34 16.21
N ALA A 71 -45.33 33.97 16.97
CA ALA A 71 -43.95 34.10 16.52
C ALA A 71 -43.50 32.78 15.89
N PHE A 72 -42.76 32.88 14.79
CA PHE A 72 -42.25 31.73 14.04
C PHE A 72 -40.77 31.49 14.36
N LEU A 73 -40.39 30.23 14.50
CA LEU A 73 -38.99 29.82 14.58
C LEU A 73 -38.77 28.59 13.71
N LYS A 74 -37.85 28.70 12.76
CA LYS A 74 -37.37 27.57 11.98
C LYS A 74 -36.12 27.00 12.65
N VAL A 75 -36.19 25.73 13.02
CA VAL A 75 -35.08 24.98 13.60
C VAL A 75 -34.49 24.10 12.51
N GLU A 76 -33.17 24.14 12.35
CA GLU A 76 -32.44 23.35 11.38
C GLU A 76 -31.44 22.43 12.08
N TRP A 77 -31.15 21.28 11.48
CA TRP A 77 -30.08 20.42 11.98
C TRP A 77 -28.73 21.09 11.74
N PRO A 78 -27.75 20.89 12.63
CA PRO A 78 -26.41 21.38 12.39
C PRO A 78 -25.79 20.65 11.20
N VAL A 79 -24.88 21.33 10.51
CA VAL A 79 -24.20 20.73 9.37
C VAL A 79 -23.25 19.65 9.86
N PHE A 80 -23.54 18.41 9.46
CA PHE A 80 -22.68 17.26 9.71
C PHE A 80 -21.78 16.97 8.50
N HIS A 81 -20.49 16.86 8.76
CA HIS A 81 -19.50 16.32 7.85
C HIS A 81 -19.35 14.83 8.11
N ILE A 82 -19.53 14.04 7.05
CA ILE A 82 -19.36 12.60 7.09
C ILE A 82 -18.01 12.25 6.48
N ASP A 83 -17.18 11.53 7.23
CA ASP A 83 -15.90 11.03 6.76
C ASP A 83 -15.84 9.51 6.77
N LEU A 84 -14.96 8.94 5.95
CA LEU A 84 -14.76 7.51 5.81
C LEU A 84 -13.30 7.18 6.09
N ASN A 85 -13.03 6.22 6.96
CA ASN A 85 -11.67 5.85 7.33
C ASN A 85 -11.44 4.33 7.35
N ARG A 86 -10.19 3.93 7.10
CA ARG A 86 -9.71 2.55 7.22
C ARG A 86 -9.60 2.17 8.69
N THR A 87 -10.05 0.98 9.05
CA THR A 87 -9.73 0.42 10.37
C THR A 87 -8.25 0.01 10.41
N SER A 88 -7.53 0.46 11.43
CA SER A 88 -6.08 0.20 11.57
C SER A 88 -5.75 -1.23 12.01
N LYS A 89 -6.73 -1.95 12.56
CA LYS A 89 -6.60 -3.35 12.96
C LYS A 89 -6.87 -4.25 11.76
N ALA A 90 -6.15 -5.37 11.69
CA ALA A 90 -6.27 -6.43 10.70
C ALA A 90 -7.65 -7.15 10.66
N ALA A 91 -8.74 -6.49 11.09
CA ALA A 91 -10.10 -6.94 10.88
C ALA A 91 -10.45 -6.72 9.41
N GLU A 92 -10.10 -7.73 8.59
CA GLU A 92 -10.47 -7.82 7.19
C GLU A 92 -11.97 -7.55 7.03
N GLY A 93 -12.32 -6.55 6.21
CA GLY A 93 -13.71 -6.27 5.87
C GLY A 93 -14.46 -5.33 6.83
N THR A 94 -13.80 -4.44 7.57
CA THR A 94 -14.50 -3.36 8.29
C THR A 94 -13.92 -1.98 8.02
N PHE A 95 -14.74 -0.94 8.08
CA PHE A 95 -14.34 0.46 7.91
C PHE A 95 -15.07 1.35 8.94
N GLN A 96 -14.63 2.59 9.09
CA GLN A 96 -15.22 3.54 10.01
C GLN A 96 -15.91 4.67 9.27
N VAL A 97 -17.09 5.05 9.75
CA VAL A 97 -17.84 6.24 9.35
C VAL A 97 -17.73 7.26 10.48
N GLY A 98 -17.19 8.42 10.16
CA GLY A 98 -17.04 9.54 11.09
C GLY A 98 -18.17 10.53 10.89
N LEU A 99 -18.77 10.99 11.99
CA LEU A 99 -19.79 12.04 11.98
C LEU A 99 -19.25 13.22 12.79
N PHE A 100 -19.12 14.39 12.17
CA PHE A 100 -18.55 15.57 12.82
C PHE A 100 -19.37 16.81 12.55
N THR A 101 -19.58 17.64 13.56
CA THR A 101 -20.11 18.98 13.38
C THR A 101 -19.32 19.99 14.20
N HIS A 102 -19.08 21.16 13.61
CA HIS A 102 -18.45 22.28 14.28
C HIS A 102 -19.47 23.16 15.03
N GLN A 103 -20.76 22.94 14.78
CA GLN A 103 -21.82 23.70 15.42
C GLN A 103 -22.17 23.09 16.79
N PRO A 104 -22.46 23.92 17.81
CA PRO A 104 -22.79 23.42 19.13
C PRO A 104 -24.10 22.63 19.10
N LEU A 105 -24.11 21.49 19.79
CA LEU A 105 -25.31 20.68 19.98
C LEU A 105 -26.05 21.11 21.25
N CYS A 106 -27.37 20.96 21.23
CA CYS A 106 -28.18 21.12 22.42
C CYS A 106 -27.78 20.13 23.51
N SER A 107 -27.71 20.62 24.75
CA SER A 107 -27.47 19.79 25.93
C SER A 107 -28.79 19.18 26.38
N PHE A 108 -28.93 17.86 26.23
CA PHE A 108 -30.12 17.12 26.64
C PHE A 108 -29.90 16.55 28.05
N PRO A 109 -30.66 16.98 29.08
CA PRO A 109 -30.46 16.48 30.44
C PRO A 109 -30.78 15.00 30.60
N THR A 110 -31.74 14.49 29.81
CA THR A 110 -32.11 13.07 29.74
C THR A 110 -32.60 12.73 28.34
N GLY A 111 -32.17 11.59 27.78
CA GLY A 111 -32.67 11.08 26.51
C GLY A 111 -32.20 11.89 25.30
N GLN A 112 -30.89 11.91 25.08
CA GLN A 112 -30.28 12.47 23.87
C GLN A 112 -30.89 11.80 22.62
N PRO A 113 -31.21 12.53 21.55
CA PRO A 113 -31.85 11.92 20.39
C PRO A 113 -30.95 10.85 19.78
N ASP A 114 -31.54 9.67 19.59
CA ASP A 114 -30.91 8.61 18.84
C ASP A 114 -30.93 8.91 17.36
N ILE A 115 -29.79 8.67 16.71
CA ILE A 115 -29.64 8.75 15.28
C ILE A 115 -29.40 7.36 14.70
N LEU A 116 -29.86 7.17 13.48
CA LEU A 116 -29.61 5.98 12.68
C LEU A 116 -28.68 6.36 11.53
N VAL A 117 -27.58 5.61 11.42
CA VAL A 117 -26.61 5.77 10.35
C VAL A 117 -26.76 4.59 9.40
N ASP A 118 -27.30 4.86 8.22
CA ASP A 118 -27.44 3.90 7.14
C ASP A 118 -26.22 3.98 6.22
N VAL A 119 -25.55 2.84 6.02
CA VAL A 119 -24.56 2.64 4.97
C VAL A 119 -25.18 1.80 3.88
N ILE A 120 -25.23 2.35 2.68
CA ILE A 120 -25.84 1.73 1.51
C ILE A 120 -24.75 1.45 0.48
N PHE A 121 -24.61 0.19 0.08
CA PHE A 121 -23.72 -0.24 -0.98
C PHE A 121 -24.51 -0.46 -2.27
N THR A 122 -24.08 0.14 -3.38
CA THR A 122 -24.68 -0.06 -4.70
C THR A 122 -23.64 -0.44 -5.74
N ASN A 123 -24.04 -1.24 -6.73
CA ASN A 123 -23.18 -1.70 -7.83
C ASN A 123 -23.29 -0.84 -9.10
N SER A 124 -24.16 0.17 -9.10
CA SER A 124 -24.35 1.09 -10.21
C SER A 124 -24.79 2.47 -9.71
N LEU A 125 -24.53 3.50 -10.51
CA LEU A 125 -25.06 4.83 -10.29
C LEU A 125 -26.54 4.88 -10.71
N PRO A 126 -27.39 5.61 -9.98
CA PRO A 126 -28.82 5.75 -10.30
C PRO A 126 -29.10 6.29 -11.71
N GLU A 127 -28.14 6.97 -12.32
CA GLU A 127 -28.26 7.66 -13.62
C GLU A 127 -27.89 6.76 -14.82
N ALA A 128 -27.17 5.66 -14.60
CA ALA A 128 -26.73 4.72 -15.65
C ALA A 128 -27.80 3.67 -15.99
N ARG A 129 -29.06 4.11 -16.10
CA ARG A 129 -30.21 3.24 -16.39
C ARG A 129 -30.28 2.90 -17.87
N THR A 130 -29.60 1.83 -18.27
CA THR A 130 -29.73 1.24 -19.62
C THR A 130 -30.01 -0.25 -19.63
N SER A 131 -30.16 -0.91 -18.46
CA SER A 131 -30.48 -2.35 -18.39
C SER A 131 -31.55 -2.67 -17.33
N PRO A 132 -32.39 -3.71 -17.55
CA PRO A 132 -33.59 -4.00 -16.74
C PRO A 132 -33.30 -4.85 -15.49
N GLY A 133 -32.09 -4.77 -14.91
CA GLY A 133 -31.73 -5.47 -13.69
C GLY A 133 -31.93 -4.58 -12.45
N GLN A 134 -32.57 -5.11 -11.41
CA GLN A 134 -32.70 -4.39 -10.13
C GLN A 134 -31.30 -4.26 -9.50
N PRO A 135 -30.83 -3.04 -9.16
CA PRO A 135 -29.51 -2.84 -8.58
C PRO A 135 -29.42 -3.58 -7.24
N LEU A 136 -28.27 -4.20 -6.99
CA LEU A 136 -27.98 -4.82 -5.70
C LEU A 136 -27.70 -3.70 -4.71
N GLU A 137 -28.72 -3.36 -3.91
CA GLU A 137 -28.61 -2.42 -2.78
C GLU A 137 -28.48 -3.22 -1.48
N ILE A 138 -27.31 -3.15 -0.84
CA ILE A 138 -27.10 -3.76 0.48
C ILE A 138 -27.03 -2.64 1.51
N ARG A 139 -27.96 -2.66 2.47
CA ARG A 139 -28.03 -1.67 3.56
C ARG A 139 -27.58 -2.26 4.88
N THR A 140 -26.71 -1.54 5.57
CA THR A 140 -26.32 -1.82 6.96
C THR A 140 -26.58 -0.59 7.80
N SER A 141 -27.29 -0.73 8.92
CA SER A 141 -27.70 0.40 9.75
C SER A 141 -27.16 0.25 11.17
N LYS A 142 -26.75 1.37 11.79
CA LYS A 142 -26.30 1.39 13.19
C LYS A 142 -26.95 2.55 13.94
N ARG A 143 -27.49 2.24 15.13
CA ARG A 143 -28.03 3.24 16.06
C ARG A 143 -26.91 3.77 16.95
N THR A 144 -26.91 5.08 17.19
CA THR A 144 -26.02 5.73 18.15
C THR A 144 -26.67 7.01 18.68
N GLU A 145 -26.17 7.52 19.80
CA GLU A 145 -26.60 8.81 20.33
C GLU A 145 -25.98 9.96 19.53
N LEU A 146 -26.72 11.07 19.41
CA LEU A 146 -26.23 12.28 18.75
C LEU A 146 -25.05 12.87 19.52
N SER A 147 -23.89 13.00 18.89
CA SER A 147 -22.69 13.62 19.49
C SER A 147 -22.02 14.55 18.51
N GLN A 148 -21.18 15.45 19.03
CA GLN A 148 -20.50 16.46 18.20
C GLN A 148 -19.46 15.82 17.26
N GLY A 149 -18.88 14.69 17.67
CA GLY A 149 -17.88 13.95 16.91
C GLY A 149 -17.83 12.50 17.35
N GLN A 150 -18.03 11.56 16.43
CA GLN A 150 -17.93 10.12 16.72
C GLN A 150 -17.53 9.28 15.51
N TRP A 151 -16.95 8.12 15.77
CA TRP A 151 -16.63 7.10 14.76
C TRP A 151 -17.46 5.85 14.99
N LEU A 152 -18.05 5.33 13.91
CA LEU A 152 -18.87 4.13 13.90
C LEU A 152 -18.25 3.09 12.99
N GLN A 153 -17.99 1.89 13.52
CA GLN A 153 -17.48 0.78 12.73
C GLN A 153 -18.61 0.03 12.01
N PHE A 154 -18.40 -0.24 10.71
CA PHE A 154 -19.29 -0.97 9.80
C PHE A 154 -18.53 -2.12 9.11
N GLY A 155 -19.27 -3.17 8.77
CA GLY A 155 -18.77 -4.27 7.93
C GLY A 155 -18.89 -3.94 6.44
N CYS A 156 -17.97 -4.49 5.66
CA CYS A 156 -18.01 -4.43 4.20
C CYS A 156 -19.02 -5.45 3.67
N ALA A 157 -19.87 -5.03 2.75
CA ALA A 157 -20.72 -5.92 1.99
C ALA A 157 -19.92 -6.57 0.83
N PRO A 158 -20.31 -7.77 0.35
CA PRO A 158 -19.69 -8.44 -0.78
C PRO A 158 -20.15 -7.79 -2.10
N VAL A 159 -19.78 -6.54 -2.30
CA VAL A 159 -20.05 -5.79 -3.52
C VAL A 159 -18.85 -5.93 -4.47
N GLY A 160 -19.10 -5.89 -5.78
CA GLY A 160 -18.03 -5.96 -6.78
C GLY A 160 -17.02 -4.80 -6.68
N PRO A 161 -15.96 -4.79 -7.51
CA PRO A 161 -14.91 -3.78 -7.46
C PRO A 161 -15.38 -2.35 -7.81
N GLU A 162 -16.53 -2.21 -8.48
CA GLU A 162 -17.14 -0.94 -8.88
C GLU A 162 -18.34 -0.61 -7.97
N ALA A 163 -18.08 -0.54 -6.67
CA ALA A 163 -19.11 -0.28 -5.67
C ALA A 163 -19.10 1.16 -5.20
N TYR A 164 -20.30 1.74 -5.12
CA TYR A 164 -20.52 3.05 -4.53
C TYR A 164 -21.05 2.88 -3.10
N VAL A 165 -20.60 3.76 -2.22
CA VAL A 165 -21.10 3.83 -0.85
C VAL A 165 -21.82 5.15 -0.62
N THR A 166 -23.04 5.07 -0.14
CA THR A 166 -23.81 6.22 0.33
C THR A 166 -24.02 6.10 1.83
N VAL A 167 -23.68 7.14 2.58
CA VAL A 167 -23.99 7.22 4.01
C VAL A 167 -25.14 8.19 4.20
N VAL A 168 -26.19 7.75 4.90
CA VAL A 168 -27.37 8.55 5.22
C VAL A 168 -27.53 8.61 6.73
N LEU A 169 -27.56 9.82 7.27
CA LEU A 169 -27.84 10.08 8.68
C LEU A 169 -29.32 10.43 8.83
N LYS A 170 -30.01 9.72 9.72
CA LYS A 170 -31.45 9.90 10.00
C LYS A 170 -31.70 9.99 11.50
N LEU A 171 -32.83 10.58 11.86
CA LEU A 171 -33.33 10.47 13.23
C LEU A 171 -33.93 9.08 13.44
N PHE A 172 -33.65 8.45 14.59
CA PHE A 172 -34.21 7.13 14.88
C PHE A 172 -35.74 7.17 15.05
N GLY A 173 -36.46 6.24 14.44
CA GLY A 173 -37.92 6.13 14.55
C GLY A 173 -38.72 7.11 13.67
N ARG A 174 -38.05 7.95 12.88
CA ARG A 174 -38.67 8.80 11.84
C ARG A 174 -37.92 8.66 10.52
N ASP A 175 -38.58 8.96 9.41
CA ASP A 175 -37.96 8.96 8.08
C ASP A 175 -37.25 10.28 7.74
N SER A 176 -37.03 11.16 8.73
CA SER A 176 -36.36 12.44 8.55
C SER A 176 -34.85 12.25 8.35
N VAL A 177 -34.39 12.57 7.13
CA VAL A 177 -32.97 12.57 6.77
C VAL A 177 -32.33 13.87 7.27
N ILE A 178 -31.27 13.73 8.08
CA ILE A 178 -30.46 14.85 8.57
C ILE A 178 -29.46 15.26 7.49
N THR A 179 -28.73 14.30 6.92
CA THR A 179 -27.77 14.54 5.83
C THR A 179 -27.47 13.24 5.07
N SER A 180 -26.94 13.37 3.85
CA SER A 180 -26.52 12.24 3.00
C SER A 180 -25.29 12.64 2.19
N THR A 181 -24.34 11.71 2.03
CA THR A 181 -23.10 11.95 1.27
C THR A 181 -23.27 11.86 -0.25
N GLY A 182 -24.41 11.35 -0.74
CA GLY A 182 -24.50 10.84 -2.10
C GLY A 182 -23.60 9.62 -2.36
N PRO A 183 -23.59 9.09 -3.59
CA PRO A 183 -22.78 7.92 -3.95
C PRO A 183 -21.29 8.30 -4.03
N ILE A 184 -20.48 7.70 -3.15
CA ILE A 184 -19.02 7.85 -3.12
C ILE A 184 -18.39 6.66 -3.83
N ASP A 185 -17.60 6.92 -4.87
CA ASP A 185 -16.70 5.92 -5.46
C ASP A 185 -15.50 5.71 -4.51
N LEU A 186 -15.45 4.54 -3.87
CA LEU A 186 -14.38 4.21 -2.93
C LEU A 186 -13.03 4.03 -3.64
N ALA A 187 -13.03 3.48 -4.85
CA ALA A 187 -11.81 3.28 -5.61
C ALA A 187 -11.18 4.62 -6.01
N GLN A 188 -12.01 5.57 -6.45
CA GLN A 188 -11.56 6.92 -6.78
C GLN A 188 -11.15 7.73 -5.55
N LYS A 189 -11.91 7.65 -4.44
CA LYS A 189 -11.63 8.45 -3.23
C LYS A 189 -10.38 7.98 -2.49
N PHE A 190 -10.16 6.67 -2.38
CA PHE A 190 -9.06 6.11 -1.57
C PHE A 190 -7.86 5.64 -2.38
N GLY A 191 -8.07 5.21 -3.63
CA GLY A 191 -7.02 4.62 -4.45
C GLY A 191 -6.39 3.36 -3.85
N TYR A 192 -5.58 2.71 -4.67
CA TYR A 192 -4.60 1.75 -4.16
C TYR A 192 -3.40 2.53 -3.64
N LYS A 193 -2.77 2.05 -2.56
CA LYS A 193 -1.51 2.62 -2.08
C LYS A 193 -0.46 1.54 -1.96
N LEU A 194 0.70 1.78 -2.57
CA LEU A 194 1.88 0.93 -2.45
C LEU A 194 2.77 1.41 -1.31
N VAL A 195 3.23 0.49 -0.46
CA VAL A 195 4.19 0.76 0.60
C VAL A 195 5.29 -0.29 0.55
N MET A 196 6.53 0.16 0.47
CA MET A 196 7.71 -0.70 0.50
C MET A 196 8.32 -0.64 1.90
N ALA A 197 8.84 -1.77 2.38
CA ALA A 197 9.62 -1.77 3.62
C ALA A 197 10.84 -0.84 3.46
N PRO A 198 11.13 0.06 4.41
CA PRO A 198 12.14 1.10 4.27
C PRO A 198 13.58 0.57 4.42
N GLU A 199 13.83 -0.72 4.21
CA GLU A 199 15.17 -1.29 4.24
C GLU A 199 16.01 -0.64 3.14
N LEU A 200 16.79 0.37 3.53
CA LEU A 200 17.64 1.16 2.64
C LEU A 200 18.63 0.25 1.90
N THR A 201 19.04 -0.85 2.55
CA THR A 201 19.93 -1.88 2.02
C THR A 201 19.19 -3.19 1.81
N CYS A 202 19.12 -3.66 0.57
CA CYS A 202 18.49 -4.93 0.22
C CYS A 202 19.43 -6.09 0.55
N GLU A 203 19.13 -6.85 1.60
CA GLU A 203 19.90 -8.04 1.99
C GLU A 203 19.29 -9.34 1.45
N SER A 204 17.97 -9.55 1.63
CA SER A 204 17.26 -10.77 1.23
C SER A 204 16.20 -10.51 0.15
N GLY A 205 15.32 -9.54 0.38
CA GLY A 205 14.34 -9.09 -0.60
C GLY A 205 13.71 -7.74 -0.22
N VAL A 206 12.99 -7.14 -1.16
CA VAL A 206 12.17 -5.95 -0.91
C VAL A 206 10.72 -6.41 -0.77
N GLU A 207 10.17 -6.21 0.42
CA GLU A 207 8.75 -6.42 0.68
C GLU A 207 7.94 -5.23 0.18
N VAL A 208 6.92 -5.53 -0.61
CA VAL A 208 5.97 -4.56 -1.16
C VAL A 208 4.57 -4.93 -0.68
N THR A 209 3.92 -3.99 -0.01
CA THR A 209 2.56 -4.12 0.51
C THR A 209 1.61 -3.21 -0.26
N VAL A 210 0.47 -3.75 -0.68
CA VAL A 210 -0.62 -3.05 -1.34
C VAL A 210 -1.76 -2.83 -0.36
N PHE A 211 -2.20 -1.58 -0.23
CA PHE A 211 -3.38 -1.21 0.53
C PHE A 211 -4.54 -0.90 -0.43
N PRO A 212 -5.59 -1.74 -0.48
CA PRO A 212 -6.72 -1.53 -1.36
C PRO A 212 -7.63 -0.40 -0.84
N PRO A 213 -8.48 0.17 -1.71
CA PRO A 213 -9.61 0.98 -1.28
C PRO A 213 -10.50 0.26 -0.25
N LEU A 214 -11.31 1.03 0.47
CA LEU A 214 -12.26 0.46 1.45
C LEU A 214 -13.17 -0.57 0.77
N CYS A 215 -13.38 -1.70 1.44
CA CYS A 215 -14.28 -2.77 0.98
C CYS A 215 -13.96 -3.39 -0.39
N ILE A 216 -12.74 -3.19 -0.92
CA ILE A 216 -12.27 -3.86 -2.14
C ILE A 216 -11.21 -4.90 -1.78
N PHE A 217 -11.36 -6.10 -2.35
CA PHE A 217 -10.42 -7.21 -2.18
C PHE A 217 -9.30 -7.14 -3.22
N ILE A 218 -8.08 -7.50 -2.82
CA ILE A 218 -6.90 -7.41 -3.68
C ILE A 218 -6.83 -8.62 -4.59
N GLN A 219 -6.77 -8.36 -5.90
CA GLN A 219 -6.32 -9.30 -6.92
C GLN A 219 -5.63 -8.48 -8.01
N GLY A 220 -4.35 -8.73 -8.26
CA GLY A 220 -3.61 -7.93 -9.24
C GLY A 220 -2.16 -8.37 -9.38
N VAL A 221 -1.41 -7.62 -10.17
CA VAL A 221 0.00 -7.87 -10.46
C VAL A 221 0.80 -6.65 -10.04
N ILE A 222 1.92 -6.88 -9.35
CA ILE A 222 2.93 -5.87 -9.09
C ILE A 222 4.08 -6.11 -10.06
N THR A 223 4.45 -5.08 -10.80
CA THR A 223 5.55 -5.10 -11.75
C THR A 223 6.64 -4.13 -11.30
N VAL A 224 7.90 -4.58 -11.32
CA VAL A 224 9.04 -3.75 -10.94
C VAL A 224 9.84 -3.32 -12.16
N PHE A 225 10.15 -2.02 -12.22
CA PHE A 225 10.89 -1.38 -13.29
C PHE A 225 12.15 -0.71 -12.77
N LYS A 226 13.25 -0.80 -13.53
CA LYS A 226 14.40 0.08 -13.35
C LYS A 226 14.15 1.40 -14.05
N GLU A 227 14.31 2.51 -13.34
CA GLU A 227 14.25 3.83 -13.95
C GLU A 227 15.54 4.09 -14.73
N ALA A 228 15.41 4.33 -16.04
CA ALA A 228 16.55 4.65 -16.89
C ALA A 228 17.13 6.03 -16.50
N PRO A 229 18.44 6.26 -16.66
CA PRO A 229 19.00 7.61 -16.60
C PRO A 229 18.25 8.50 -17.59
N ARG A 230 18.03 9.78 -17.26
CA ARG A 230 17.26 10.75 -18.07
C ARG A 230 17.92 11.09 -19.41
N ARG A 231 18.11 10.09 -20.28
CA ARG A 231 18.54 10.22 -21.67
C ARG A 231 17.30 10.08 -22.55
N PRO A 232 17.06 11.00 -23.50
CA PRO A 232 15.91 10.88 -24.39
C PRO A 232 16.07 9.62 -25.27
N GLY A 233 15.22 8.61 -25.06
CA GLY A 233 15.17 7.39 -25.88
C GLY A 233 15.43 6.06 -25.15
N GLU A 234 15.82 6.08 -23.88
CA GLU A 234 16.05 4.86 -23.10
C GLU A 234 14.74 4.36 -22.46
N ARG A 235 14.33 3.13 -22.78
CA ARG A 235 13.07 2.54 -22.32
C ARG A 235 13.21 2.05 -20.87
N THR A 236 12.16 2.21 -20.05
CA THR A 236 12.09 1.59 -18.72
C THR A 236 12.13 0.07 -18.86
N ILE A 237 13.06 -0.57 -18.15
CA ILE A 237 13.25 -2.02 -18.22
C ILE A 237 12.41 -2.66 -17.13
N GLN A 238 11.45 -3.50 -17.52
CA GLN A 238 10.74 -4.40 -16.61
C GLN A 238 11.71 -5.48 -16.12
N LEU A 239 11.85 -5.64 -14.80
CA LEU A 239 12.78 -6.60 -14.21
C LEU A 239 12.06 -7.90 -13.80
N ALA A 240 10.90 -7.77 -13.18
CA ALA A 240 10.10 -8.90 -12.69
C ALA A 240 8.64 -8.48 -12.49
N GLU A 241 7.78 -9.47 -12.34
CA GLU A 241 6.38 -9.31 -11.93
C GLU A 241 6.00 -10.40 -10.93
N ASN A 242 5.22 -10.02 -9.93
CA ASN A 242 4.64 -10.94 -8.96
C ASN A 242 3.12 -10.72 -8.92
N SER A 243 2.37 -11.81 -8.95
CA SER A 243 0.90 -11.78 -8.82
C SER A 243 0.49 -11.88 -7.35
N LEU A 244 -0.48 -11.07 -6.93
CA LEU A 244 -1.15 -11.19 -5.63
C LEU A 244 -2.42 -12.03 -5.80
N THR A 245 -2.53 -13.13 -5.05
CA THR A 245 -3.77 -13.91 -5.01
C THR A 245 -4.82 -13.22 -4.13
N LEU A 246 -6.07 -13.70 -4.19
CA LEU A 246 -7.19 -13.06 -3.50
C LEU A 246 -6.93 -12.94 -1.99
N GLY A 247 -6.87 -11.72 -1.48
CA GLY A 247 -6.64 -11.44 -0.05
C GLY A 247 -5.17 -11.33 0.35
N GLU A 248 -4.23 -11.71 -0.52
CA GLU A 248 -2.81 -11.42 -0.31
C GLU A 248 -2.53 -9.95 -0.57
N ARG A 249 -1.89 -9.30 0.41
CA ARG A 249 -1.57 -7.87 0.35
C ARG A 249 -0.09 -7.58 0.22
N ARG A 250 0.75 -8.59 0.41
CA ARG A 250 2.21 -8.46 0.44
C ARG A 250 2.84 -9.40 -0.56
N THR A 251 3.93 -8.96 -1.18
CA THR A 251 4.81 -9.79 -2.00
C THR A 251 6.25 -9.37 -1.79
N VAL A 252 7.19 -10.25 -2.08
CA VAL A 252 8.63 -10.01 -1.88
C VAL A 252 9.37 -10.17 -3.19
N PHE A 253 10.19 -9.19 -3.54
CA PHE A 253 11.10 -9.24 -4.68
C PHE A 253 12.52 -9.56 -4.21
N ASN A 254 13.11 -10.63 -4.73
CA ASN A 254 14.46 -11.04 -4.35
C ASN A 254 15.51 -9.97 -4.69
N CYS A 255 16.45 -9.71 -3.79
CA CYS A 255 17.48 -8.69 -4.00
C CYS A 255 18.35 -8.96 -5.24
N THR A 256 18.39 -10.21 -5.73
CA THR A 256 19.10 -10.60 -6.95
C THR A 256 18.63 -9.85 -8.20
N LEU A 257 17.40 -9.34 -8.21
CA LEU A 257 16.79 -8.59 -9.32
C LEU A 257 17.33 -7.16 -9.46
N PHE A 258 17.89 -6.58 -8.38
CA PHE A 258 18.36 -5.21 -8.37
C PHE A 258 19.87 -5.15 -8.66
N ASP A 259 20.29 -4.09 -9.34
CA ASP A 259 21.70 -3.87 -9.66
C ASP A 259 22.49 -3.45 -8.43
N MET A 260 23.78 -3.77 -8.44
CA MET A 260 24.70 -3.35 -7.38
C MET A 260 24.77 -1.82 -7.29
N GLY A 261 24.91 -1.31 -6.06
CA GLY A 261 24.94 0.13 -5.78
C GLY A 261 23.55 0.72 -5.51
N ARG A 262 23.45 2.06 -5.63
CA ARG A 262 22.23 2.82 -5.35
C ARG A 262 21.49 3.11 -6.64
N ASN A 263 20.36 2.44 -6.87
CA ASN A 263 19.57 2.62 -8.09
C ASN A 263 18.11 2.90 -7.76
N LYS A 264 17.42 3.62 -8.65
CA LYS A 264 16.00 3.95 -8.50
C LYS A 264 15.14 2.90 -9.21
N TYR A 265 14.21 2.33 -8.45
CA TYR A 265 13.26 1.34 -8.93
C TYR A 265 11.85 1.81 -8.65
N CYS A 266 10.93 1.50 -9.55
CA CYS A 266 9.52 1.82 -9.44
C CYS A 266 8.69 0.54 -9.48
N PHE A 267 7.68 0.49 -8.63
CA PHE A 267 6.74 -0.61 -8.54
C PHE A 267 5.39 -0.09 -9.01
N ASP A 268 4.82 -0.75 -10.02
CA ASP A 268 3.50 -0.46 -10.54
C ASP A 268 2.55 -1.58 -10.10
N PHE A 269 1.44 -1.25 -9.45
CA PHE A 269 0.34 -2.18 -9.20
C PHE A 269 -0.75 -1.99 -10.24
N GLY A 270 -1.26 -3.08 -10.79
CA GLY A 270 -2.38 -3.05 -11.72
C GLY A 270 -3.28 -4.28 -11.62
N ILE A 271 -4.57 -4.06 -11.86
CA ILE A 271 -5.57 -5.11 -11.97
C ILE A 271 -5.77 -5.43 -13.47
N PRO A 272 -5.66 -6.69 -13.90
CA PRO A 272 -5.96 -7.05 -15.28
C PRO A 272 -7.47 -6.92 -15.55
N SER A 273 -7.88 -5.83 -16.20
CA SER A 273 -9.27 -5.61 -16.66
C SER A 273 -9.37 -5.61 -18.18
N ARG A 274 -10.51 -6.09 -18.71
CA ARG A 274 -10.78 -6.20 -20.16
C ARG A 274 -11.25 -4.91 -20.82
N SER A 275 -11.68 -3.87 -20.09
CA SER A 275 -12.49 -2.81 -20.73
C SER A 275 -12.46 -1.42 -20.09
N HIS A 276 -11.30 -0.95 -19.61
CA HIS A 276 -11.07 0.36 -18.95
C HIS A 276 -11.28 0.37 -17.44
N PHE A 277 -10.15 0.35 -16.73
CA PHE A 277 -9.77 1.13 -15.53
C PHE A 277 -8.50 0.45 -15.02
N SER A 278 -7.36 0.78 -15.65
CA SER A 278 -6.06 0.36 -15.12
C SER A 278 -5.70 1.38 -14.04
N THR A 279 -6.16 1.15 -12.81
CA THR A 279 -5.65 1.86 -11.63
C THR A 279 -4.18 1.50 -11.49
N LYS A 280 -3.31 2.33 -12.09
CA LYS A 280 -1.86 2.20 -12.00
C LYS A 280 -1.40 3.05 -10.83
N GLU A 281 -1.31 2.42 -9.67
CA GLU A 281 -0.56 3.03 -8.58
C GLU A 281 0.92 2.76 -8.85
N ARG A 282 1.74 3.80 -8.82
CA ARG A 282 3.18 3.72 -9.05
C ARG A 282 3.91 4.42 -7.92
N GLU A 283 4.77 3.68 -7.26
CA GLU A 283 5.62 4.22 -6.20
C GLU A 283 7.07 3.81 -6.46
N CYS A 284 8.00 4.73 -6.22
CA CYS A 284 9.42 4.52 -6.52
C CYS A 284 10.28 4.71 -5.28
N MET A 285 11.31 3.88 -5.14
CA MET A 285 12.27 3.99 -4.05
C MET A 285 13.70 3.81 -4.55
N LEU A 286 14.65 4.27 -3.73
CA LEU A 286 16.07 4.00 -3.94
C LEU A 286 16.44 2.73 -3.20
N ILE A 287 16.93 1.73 -3.93
CA ILE A 287 17.40 0.48 -3.35
C ILE A 287 18.92 0.48 -3.41
N GLN A 288 19.58 0.31 -2.26
CA GLN A 288 21.01 0.07 -2.18
C GLN A 288 21.25 -1.45 -2.11
N ARG A 289 21.90 -2.02 -3.12
CA ARG A 289 22.39 -3.41 -3.06
C ARG A 289 23.89 -3.41 -2.84
N ASN A 290 24.33 -3.81 -1.66
CA ASN A 290 25.75 -3.91 -1.34
C ASN A 290 26.32 -5.16 -2.01
N ILE A 291 27.55 -5.04 -2.53
CA ILE A 291 28.36 -6.20 -2.83
C ILE A 291 28.63 -6.85 -1.48
N ALA A 292 28.06 -8.03 -1.24
CA ALA A 292 28.49 -8.86 -0.13
C ALA A 292 30.02 -8.97 -0.27
N LEU A 293 30.73 -8.39 0.69
CA LEU A 293 32.19 -8.39 0.76
C LEU A 293 32.64 -9.83 1.08
N GLN A 294 32.43 -10.78 0.17
CA GLN A 294 33.01 -12.11 0.30
C GLN A 294 34.48 -12.02 -0.05
N GLN A 295 35.29 -11.75 0.98
CA GLN A 295 36.70 -12.07 0.99
C GLN A 295 36.83 -13.51 1.45
N THR A 296 37.19 -14.42 0.55
CA THR A 296 37.30 -15.84 0.87
C THR A 296 38.69 -16.33 0.53
N TRP A 297 39.29 -17.14 1.40
CA TRP A 297 40.54 -17.82 1.07
C TRP A 297 40.31 -18.81 -0.07
N GLY A 298 41.14 -18.74 -1.11
CA GLY A 298 41.28 -19.81 -2.08
C GLY A 298 41.87 -21.07 -1.44
N LEU A 299 41.85 -22.17 -2.18
CA LEU A 299 42.47 -23.42 -1.74
C LEU A 299 43.98 -23.22 -1.48
N TRP A 300 44.49 -23.96 -0.50
CA TRP A 300 45.93 -24.06 -0.27
C TRP A 300 46.61 -24.66 -1.50
N GLN A 301 47.69 -24.04 -1.93
CA GLN A 301 48.62 -24.65 -2.86
C GLN A 301 49.24 -25.91 -2.23
N PRO A 302 49.71 -26.85 -3.06
CA PRO A 302 50.51 -27.97 -2.57
C PRO A 302 51.70 -27.48 -1.75
N TRP A 303 52.14 -28.30 -0.81
CA TRP A 303 53.38 -28.03 -0.07
C TRP A 303 54.57 -27.96 -1.04
N SER A 304 55.51 -27.06 -0.76
CA SER A 304 56.80 -27.03 -1.42
C SER A 304 57.59 -28.32 -1.15
N GLN A 305 58.64 -28.53 -1.93
CA GLN A 305 59.66 -29.51 -1.55
C GLN A 305 60.29 -29.12 -0.21
N CYS A 306 60.83 -30.12 0.49
CA CYS A 306 61.56 -29.91 1.74
C CYS A 306 62.80 -29.05 1.44
N SER A 307 63.16 -28.15 2.36
CA SER A 307 64.34 -27.29 2.23
C SER A 307 65.66 -28.05 2.18
N THR A 308 65.67 -29.26 2.70
CA THR A 308 66.80 -30.18 2.69
C THR A 308 66.51 -31.36 1.77
N THR A 309 67.56 -31.99 1.26
CA THR A 309 67.47 -33.24 0.47
C THR A 309 67.64 -34.49 1.34
N CYS A 310 68.02 -34.32 2.60
CA CYS A 310 68.18 -35.37 3.61
C CYS A 310 68.04 -34.76 5.02
N GLY A 311 67.68 -35.58 6.00
CA GLY A 311 67.45 -35.16 7.38
C GLY A 311 66.24 -34.23 7.55
N ASP A 312 66.22 -33.49 8.67
CA ASP A 312 65.13 -32.56 8.98
C ASP A 312 65.24 -31.26 8.19
N GLY A 313 64.10 -30.81 7.69
CA GLY A 313 63.95 -29.57 6.93
C GLY A 313 62.56 -28.98 7.10
N VAL A 314 62.25 -28.01 6.24
CA VAL A 314 61.03 -27.21 6.31
C VAL A 314 60.36 -27.17 4.94
N ARG A 315 59.03 -27.24 4.91
CA ARG A 315 58.20 -27.02 3.72
C ARG A 315 57.18 -25.92 3.96
N GLU A 316 56.86 -25.17 2.91
CA GLU A 316 55.92 -24.06 2.92
C GLU A 316 54.73 -24.34 1.99
N ARG A 317 53.54 -23.89 2.34
CA ARG A 317 52.41 -23.77 1.41
C ARG A 317 51.83 -22.38 1.47
N ARG A 318 51.21 -21.94 0.38
CA ARG A 318 50.57 -20.63 0.27
C ARG A 318 49.13 -20.73 -0.21
N ARG A 319 48.30 -19.74 0.11
CA ARG A 319 46.94 -19.58 -0.40
C ARG A 319 46.71 -18.14 -0.82
N VAL A 320 45.82 -17.94 -1.80
CA VAL A 320 45.49 -16.62 -2.33
C VAL A 320 44.15 -16.16 -1.76
N CYS A 321 44.03 -14.89 -1.39
CA CYS A 321 42.74 -14.32 -1.02
C CYS A 321 41.95 -13.99 -2.30
N LEU A 322 40.76 -14.58 -2.43
CA LEU A 322 39.83 -14.25 -3.49
C LEU A 322 38.99 -13.05 -3.03
N THR A 323 39.17 -11.91 -3.70
CA THR A 323 38.46 -10.65 -3.43
C THR A 323 37.90 -10.08 -4.73
N SER A 324 36.72 -9.48 -4.64
CA SER A 324 36.07 -8.74 -5.73
C SER A 324 36.62 -7.32 -5.92
N PHE A 325 37.52 -6.85 -5.05
CA PHE A 325 38.14 -5.52 -5.13
C PHE A 325 39.66 -5.58 -4.88
N PRO A 326 40.50 -5.11 -5.82
CA PRO A 326 41.97 -5.13 -5.68
C PRO A 326 42.54 -4.06 -4.73
N SER A 327 41.73 -3.12 -4.24
CA SER A 327 42.18 -1.94 -3.48
C SER A 327 41.94 -1.99 -1.96
N ARG A 328 41.47 -3.13 -1.41
CA ARG A 328 41.20 -3.29 0.03
C ARG A 328 42.11 -4.34 0.69
N PRO A 329 42.38 -4.22 2.02
CA PRO A 329 43.19 -5.20 2.73
C PRO A 329 42.57 -6.60 2.63
N GLY A 330 43.44 -7.59 2.40
CA GLY A 330 43.08 -8.96 2.09
C GLY A 330 42.41 -9.74 3.24
N CYS A 331 42.09 -11.00 2.95
CA CYS A 331 41.36 -11.93 3.82
C CYS A 331 42.02 -12.03 5.22
N PRO A 332 41.23 -12.13 6.31
CA PRO A 332 41.79 -12.29 7.64
C PRO A 332 42.51 -13.64 7.81
N GLY A 333 43.73 -13.61 8.33
CA GLY A 333 44.57 -14.80 8.59
C GLY A 333 45.86 -14.83 7.79
N MET A 334 46.67 -15.89 7.98
CA MET A 334 47.97 -16.03 7.29
C MET A 334 47.79 -16.52 5.85
N SER A 335 48.55 -15.95 4.92
CA SER A 335 48.61 -16.35 3.51
C SER A 335 49.64 -17.45 3.22
N SER A 336 50.57 -17.67 4.14
CA SER A 336 51.58 -18.73 4.12
C SER A 336 51.54 -19.56 5.40
N GLU A 337 51.92 -20.83 5.27
CA GLU A 337 52.04 -21.76 6.38
C GLU A 337 53.30 -22.61 6.20
N THR A 338 53.98 -22.88 7.31
CA THR A 338 55.26 -23.57 7.34
C THR A 338 55.15 -24.81 8.23
N SER A 339 55.69 -25.93 7.77
CA SER A 339 55.66 -27.22 8.48
C SER A 339 57.00 -27.93 8.36
N LEU A 340 57.38 -28.67 9.40
CA LEU A 340 58.58 -29.50 9.38
C LEU A 340 58.40 -30.70 8.44
N CYS A 341 59.47 -31.08 7.76
CA CYS A 341 59.57 -32.30 6.98
C CYS A 341 60.83 -33.05 7.38
N SER A 342 60.72 -34.36 7.61
CA SER A 342 61.86 -35.22 7.91
C SER A 342 62.07 -36.15 6.73
N LEU A 343 63.23 -36.05 6.11
CA LEU A 343 63.70 -36.94 5.05
C LEU A 343 64.73 -37.92 5.62
N GLU A 344 65.12 -38.90 4.81
CA GLU A 344 66.14 -39.90 5.19
C GLU A 344 67.43 -39.22 5.65
N GLU A 345 68.04 -39.75 6.72
CA GLU A 345 69.20 -39.14 7.36
C GLU A 345 70.34 -38.92 6.36
N CYS A 346 71.00 -37.76 6.45
CA CYS A 346 72.12 -37.45 5.58
C CYS A 346 73.25 -38.45 5.84
N ALA A 347 73.61 -39.23 4.83
CA ALA A 347 74.79 -40.08 4.88
C ALA A 347 76.02 -39.19 5.16
N ALA A 348 76.58 -39.30 6.36
CA ALA A 348 77.82 -38.63 6.71
C ALA A 348 78.90 -39.09 5.72
N LEU A 349 79.60 -38.13 5.10
CA LEU A 349 80.74 -38.41 4.24
C LEU A 349 81.83 -39.12 5.04
N GLN A 350 81.85 -40.46 5.01
CA GLN A 350 83.08 -41.21 5.23
C GLN A 350 83.88 -41.26 3.93
N PRO A 351 85.20 -40.96 3.94
CA PRO A 351 86.03 -41.12 2.76
C PRO A 351 86.46 -42.59 2.56
N SER A 352 86.57 -42.96 1.28
CA SER A 352 87.02 -44.25 0.68
C SER A 352 85.98 -45.39 0.72
N SER A 353 85.71 -46.14 -0.35
CA SER A 353 86.47 -46.43 -1.57
C SER A 353 85.56 -46.98 -2.70
N ALA A 354 85.90 -46.62 -3.94
CA ALA A 354 85.68 -47.30 -5.24
C ALA A 354 84.48 -48.28 -5.46
N SER A 355 83.56 -47.79 -6.30
CA SER A 355 82.66 -48.40 -7.34
C SER A 355 82.65 -49.93 -7.59
N PRO A 356 81.50 -50.47 -8.08
CA PRO A 356 81.23 -50.43 -9.53
C PRO A 356 79.78 -50.12 -9.97
N LEU A 357 79.69 -49.53 -11.19
CA LEU A 357 78.55 -49.46 -12.15
C LEU A 357 77.79 -50.81 -12.26
N GLN A 358 76.52 -50.99 -12.64
CA GLN A 358 75.41 -50.34 -13.40
C GLN A 358 74.13 -51.18 -13.10
N PRO A 359 72.88 -50.99 -13.64
CA PRO A 359 72.48 -50.27 -14.84
C PRO A 359 71.27 -49.30 -14.73
N GLN A 360 71.18 -48.45 -15.76
CA GLN A 360 70.05 -47.58 -16.11
C GLN A 360 68.75 -48.38 -16.26
N GLY A 361 67.73 -47.99 -15.50
CA GLY A 361 66.33 -48.27 -15.81
C GLY A 361 65.80 -47.28 -16.86
N PRO A 362 64.85 -47.70 -17.72
CA PRO A 362 64.51 -47.02 -18.96
C PRO A 362 63.78 -45.70 -18.74
N GLY A 363 64.12 -44.72 -19.57
CA GLY A 363 63.44 -43.44 -19.67
C GLY A 363 61.96 -43.59 -19.98
N LYS A 364 61.14 -42.86 -19.23
CA LYS A 364 59.72 -42.66 -19.52
C LYS A 364 59.62 -41.63 -20.65
N SER A 365 59.77 -42.10 -21.89
CA SER A 365 59.24 -41.38 -23.04
C SER A 365 57.72 -41.42 -23.00
N ASN A 366 57.09 -40.44 -23.67
CA ASN A 366 55.68 -40.39 -24.08
C ASN A 366 54.82 -39.34 -23.33
N ASN A 367 55.24 -38.07 -23.37
CA ASN A 367 54.32 -36.91 -23.31
C ASN A 367 54.31 -36.09 -24.61
N VAL A 368 54.79 -36.66 -25.73
CA VAL A 368 54.79 -35.98 -27.04
C VAL A 368 53.59 -36.35 -27.92
N VAL A 369 52.80 -37.35 -27.51
CA VAL A 369 51.64 -37.86 -28.27
C VAL A 369 50.31 -37.29 -27.75
N THR A 370 50.25 -36.82 -26.51
CA THR A 370 49.04 -36.19 -25.93
C THR A 370 48.97 -34.69 -26.21
N VAL A 371 50.11 -33.99 -26.25
CA VAL A 371 50.16 -32.54 -26.51
C VAL A 371 49.86 -32.22 -27.98
N THR A 372 50.29 -33.07 -28.92
CA THR A 372 50.02 -32.91 -30.35
C THR A 372 48.54 -33.19 -30.69
N GLY A 373 47.91 -34.16 -30.02
CA GLY A 373 46.48 -34.45 -30.16
C GLY A 373 45.56 -33.32 -29.68
N ILE A 374 45.87 -32.72 -28.52
CA ILE A 374 45.08 -31.60 -27.96
C ILE A 374 45.23 -30.34 -28.84
N SER A 375 46.45 -30.09 -29.34
CA SER A 375 46.71 -28.96 -30.25
C SER A 375 45.95 -29.09 -31.58
N LEU A 376 45.87 -30.31 -32.15
CA LEU A 376 45.13 -30.55 -33.39
C LEU A 376 43.61 -30.39 -33.18
N CYS A 377 43.09 -30.87 -32.05
CA CYS A 377 41.67 -30.74 -31.71
C CYS A 377 41.27 -29.26 -31.52
N LEU A 378 42.08 -28.47 -30.82
CA LEU A 378 41.83 -27.03 -30.66
C LEU A 378 41.85 -26.28 -31.99
N PHE A 379 42.77 -26.64 -32.90
CA PHE A 379 42.85 -26.02 -34.21
C PHE A 379 41.60 -26.28 -35.06
N ILE A 380 41.07 -27.51 -35.03
CA ILE A 380 39.82 -27.88 -35.73
C ILE A 380 38.61 -27.13 -35.15
N ILE A 381 38.54 -26.97 -33.83
CA ILE A 381 37.45 -26.21 -33.18
C ILE A 381 37.51 -24.73 -33.58
N VAL A 382 38.69 -24.11 -33.56
CA VAL A 382 38.84 -22.71 -33.98
C VAL A 382 38.49 -22.53 -35.47
N ALA A 383 38.91 -23.46 -36.33
CA ALA A 383 38.59 -23.42 -37.76
C ALA A 383 37.07 -23.54 -38.02
N THR A 384 36.37 -24.43 -37.30
CA THR A 384 34.91 -24.57 -37.44
C THR A 384 34.16 -23.33 -36.94
N VAL A 385 34.61 -22.72 -35.83
CA VAL A 385 34.05 -21.44 -35.35
C VAL A 385 34.28 -20.34 -36.38
N LEU A 386 35.47 -20.22 -36.97
CA LEU A 386 35.74 -19.23 -38.01
C LEU A 386 34.87 -19.44 -39.26
N ILE A 387 34.70 -20.68 -39.72
CA ILE A 387 33.83 -21.00 -40.88
C ILE A 387 32.36 -20.66 -40.56
N THR A 388 31.88 -20.96 -39.36
CA THR A 388 30.49 -20.63 -38.96
C THR A 388 30.27 -19.13 -38.86
N LEU A 389 31.24 -18.38 -38.32
CA LEU A 389 31.21 -16.92 -38.29
C LEU A 389 31.25 -16.33 -39.71
N TRP A 390 32.08 -16.87 -40.60
CA TRP A 390 32.15 -16.42 -41.98
C TRP A 390 30.85 -16.70 -42.76
N ARG A 391 30.20 -17.85 -42.54
CA ARG A 391 28.86 -18.13 -43.09
C ARG A 391 27.78 -17.22 -42.52
N LYS A 392 27.91 -16.80 -41.26
CA LYS A 392 26.93 -15.93 -40.58
C LYS A 392 27.07 -14.47 -41.01
N PHE A 393 28.28 -14.00 -41.28
CA PHE A 393 28.56 -12.62 -41.68
C PHE A 393 28.71 -12.40 -43.20
N GLY A 394 28.87 -13.46 -43.99
CA GLY A 394 29.02 -13.39 -45.46
C GLY A 394 27.71 -13.31 -46.26
N ARG A 395 26.53 -13.25 -45.62
CA ARG A 395 25.27 -12.97 -46.32
C ARG A 395 25.08 -11.46 -46.43
N ALA A 396 25.48 -10.91 -47.57
CA ALA A 396 25.17 -9.54 -47.97
C ALA A 396 23.64 -9.27 -47.92
N PRO A 397 23.20 -8.08 -47.48
CA PRO A 397 21.78 -7.74 -47.44
C PRO A 397 21.20 -7.63 -48.86
N LYS A 398 20.03 -8.24 -49.06
CA LYS A 398 19.23 -8.06 -50.28
C LYS A 398 18.72 -6.62 -50.34
N CYS A 399 18.99 -5.93 -51.45
CA CYS A 399 18.46 -4.62 -51.77
C CYS A 399 16.92 -4.59 -51.69
N SER A 400 16.37 -3.65 -50.93
CA SER A 400 14.96 -3.25 -50.99
C SER A 400 14.79 -2.14 -52.03
N THR A 401 13.83 -2.33 -52.93
CA THR A 401 13.36 -1.37 -53.94
C THR A 401 12.84 -0.06 -53.31
N PRO A 402 13.01 1.10 -53.97
CA PRO A 402 12.42 2.36 -53.50
C PRO A 402 10.96 2.47 -53.96
N ALA A 403 10.09 2.84 -53.02
CA ALA A 403 8.70 3.16 -53.29
C ALA A 403 8.58 4.47 -54.10
N ARG A 404 7.68 4.44 -55.08
CA ARG A 404 7.30 5.53 -55.98
C ARG A 404 6.75 6.74 -55.19
N HIS A 405 7.20 7.93 -55.60
CA HIS A 405 6.49 9.19 -55.46
C HIS A 405 5.06 9.09 -56.02
N SER A 406 4.08 9.59 -55.27
CA SER A 406 2.79 10.05 -55.80
C SER A 406 2.62 11.53 -55.47
N SER A 407 2.40 12.29 -56.54
CA SER A 407 2.17 13.72 -56.63
C SER A 407 0.79 14.15 -56.12
N ILE A 408 0.78 15.33 -55.51
CA ILE A 408 -0.16 16.45 -55.69
C ILE A 408 -1.33 16.19 -56.66
N HIS A 409 -2.57 16.34 -56.16
CA HIS A 409 -3.64 17.11 -56.79
C HIS A 409 -4.81 17.38 -55.82
N SER A 410 -5.21 18.66 -55.80
CA SER A 410 -6.40 19.33 -55.22
C SER A 410 -6.60 19.36 -53.71
#